data_AF-A0A948SRC0-F1
#
_entry.id   AF-A0A948SRC0-F1
#
_cell.length_a   1.000
_cell.length_b   1.000
_cell.length_c   1.000
_cell.angle_alpha   90.00
_cell.angle_beta   90.00
_cell.angle_gamma   90.00
#
_symmetry.space_group_name_H-M   'P 1'
#
loop_
_entity.id
_entity.type
_entity.pdbx_description
1 polymer ?
#
loop_
_entity_poly.entity_id
_entity_poly.type
_entity_poly.pdbx_seq_one_letter_code
_entity_poly.pdbx_strand_id
1 'polypeptide(L)'
;MSAPEQGRRNPEPPAPGDPRWNEVVDRRSGLDRRDMAGPVSPTNLERRRGPGRRLTDFVKSAEEGEMNREQYLFLMAIDAFKRVNRKTFPAWTDVLEIIRKLGY
;
A
#
# COMPACT_ATOMS: atom_id res chain seq x y z
N MET A 1 39.58 -17.78 -40.48
CA MET A 1 39.44 -18.67 -39.31
C MET A 1 38.00 -18.54 -38.82
N SER A 2 37.16 -19.55 -39.08
CA SER A 2 35.75 -19.59 -38.63
C SER A 2 35.58 -20.76 -37.66
N ALA A 3 35.02 -20.51 -36.48
CA ALA A 3 34.74 -21.53 -35.47
C ALA A 3 33.39 -22.24 -35.77
N PRO A 4 33.23 -23.55 -35.51
CA PRO A 4 31.98 -24.25 -35.77
C PRO A 4 31.00 -24.11 -34.61
N GLU A 5 29.73 -23.93 -34.96
CA GLU A 5 28.56 -23.81 -34.11
C GLU A 5 28.17 -25.19 -33.54
N GLN A 6 28.27 -25.38 -32.22
CA GLN A 6 27.85 -26.62 -31.55
C GLN A 6 26.36 -26.57 -31.22
N GLY A 7 25.57 -27.36 -31.95
CA GLY A 7 24.13 -27.54 -31.72
C GLY A 7 23.82 -28.05 -30.31
N ARG A 8 22.84 -27.41 -29.65
CA ARG A 8 22.32 -27.80 -28.33
C ARG A 8 21.67 -29.19 -28.44
N ARG A 9 22.25 -30.21 -27.81
CA ARG A 9 21.61 -31.52 -27.66
C ARG A 9 20.52 -31.42 -26.60
N ASN A 10 19.28 -31.74 -26.95
CA ASN A 10 18.24 -31.97 -25.95
C ASN A 10 18.55 -33.25 -25.18
N PRO A 11 18.41 -33.27 -23.83
CA PRO A 11 18.65 -34.46 -23.05
C PRO A 11 17.57 -35.51 -23.35
N GLU A 12 18.01 -36.74 -23.58
CA GLU A 12 17.17 -37.90 -23.86
C GLU A 12 16.42 -38.33 -22.58
N PRO A 13 15.14 -38.75 -22.67
CA PRO A 13 14.40 -39.19 -21.50
C PRO A 13 15.05 -40.44 -20.86
N PRO A 14 15.08 -40.52 -19.51
CA PRO A 14 15.74 -41.62 -18.82
C PRO A 14 15.02 -42.95 -19.08
N ALA A 15 15.81 -44.00 -19.27
CA ALA A 15 15.31 -45.36 -19.52
C ALA A 15 14.55 -45.94 -18.31
N PRO A 16 13.58 -46.85 -18.52
CA PRO A 16 12.81 -47.46 -17.43
C PRO A 16 13.73 -48.23 -16.48
N GLY A 17 13.75 -47.84 -15.20
CA GLY A 17 14.59 -48.45 -14.15
C GLY A 17 15.72 -47.57 -13.62
N ASP A 18 15.92 -46.35 -14.14
CA ASP A 18 16.79 -45.34 -13.54
C ASP A 18 16.19 -44.87 -12.19
N PRO A 19 16.94 -44.78 -11.07
CA PRO A 19 16.42 -44.23 -9.81
C PRO A 19 15.78 -42.84 -9.93
N ARG A 20 16.11 -42.05 -10.97
CA ARG A 20 15.44 -40.78 -11.31
C ARG A 20 13.96 -40.93 -11.73
N TRP A 21 13.52 -42.14 -12.09
CA TRP A 21 12.12 -42.42 -12.43
C TRP A 21 11.18 -42.28 -11.22
N ASN A 22 11.65 -42.65 -10.03
CA ASN A 22 10.84 -42.62 -8.80
C ASN A 22 10.66 -41.20 -8.22
N GLU A 23 11.36 -40.20 -8.76
CA GLU A 23 11.31 -38.80 -8.30
C GLU A 23 10.29 -37.95 -9.08
N VAL A 24 9.64 -38.52 -10.11
CA VAL A 24 8.57 -37.82 -10.84
C VAL A 24 7.27 -37.94 -10.07
N VAL A 25 7.13 -37.11 -9.03
CA VAL A 25 5.83 -36.90 -8.38
C VAL A 25 4.86 -36.32 -9.43
N ASP A 26 3.81 -37.06 -9.74
CA ASP A 26 2.75 -36.60 -10.65
C ASP A 26 2.20 -35.27 -10.13
N ARG A 27 2.33 -34.20 -10.91
CA ARG A 27 1.83 -32.86 -10.55
C ARG A 27 0.32 -32.81 -10.34
N ARG A 28 -0.42 -33.85 -10.74
CA ARG A 28 -1.86 -34.00 -10.45
C ARG A 28 -2.17 -34.60 -9.08
N SER A 29 -1.18 -35.16 -8.37
CA SER A 29 -1.36 -35.71 -7.02
C SER A 29 -1.28 -34.66 -5.90
N GLY A 30 -1.12 -33.38 -6.26
CA GLY A 30 -1.13 -32.29 -5.29
C GLY A 30 -2.52 -32.09 -4.68
N LEU A 31 -2.61 -32.22 -3.34
CA LEU A 31 -3.78 -31.84 -2.55
C LEU A 31 -4.32 -30.49 -3.01
N ASP A 32 -5.63 -30.42 -3.29
CA ASP A 32 -6.29 -29.18 -3.67
C ASP A 32 -6.14 -28.18 -2.52
N ARG A 33 -5.58 -26.99 -2.81
CA ARG A 33 -5.38 -25.95 -1.79
C ARG A 33 -6.69 -25.49 -1.16
N ARG A 34 -7.82 -25.75 -1.80
CA ARG A 34 -9.17 -25.47 -1.26
C ARG A 34 -9.50 -26.35 -0.06
N ASP A 35 -9.01 -27.59 -0.02
CA ASP A 35 -9.22 -28.51 1.10
C ASP A 35 -8.30 -28.21 2.31
N MET A 36 -7.27 -27.39 2.12
CA MET A 36 -6.36 -26.94 3.18
C MET A 36 -6.79 -25.63 3.86
N ALA A 37 -7.85 -24.98 3.36
CA ALA A 37 -8.37 -23.75 3.96
C ALA A 37 -9.28 -24.09 5.16
N GLY A 38 -8.68 -24.17 6.36
CA GLY A 38 -9.42 -24.25 7.62
C GLY A 38 -10.40 -23.09 7.84
N PRO A 39 -11.25 -23.14 8.89
CA PRO A 39 -12.41 -22.27 9.05
C PRO A 39 -12.05 -20.79 8.94
N VAL A 40 -12.55 -20.17 7.88
CA VAL A 40 -12.29 -18.78 7.54
C VAL A 40 -13.02 -17.92 8.58
N SER A 41 -12.27 -17.29 9.50
CA SER A 41 -12.82 -16.26 10.40
C SER A 41 -13.65 -15.25 9.59
N PRO A 42 -14.93 -15.01 9.94
CA PRO A 42 -15.92 -14.37 9.07
C PRO A 42 -15.58 -12.91 8.76
N THR A 43 -14.74 -12.27 9.56
CA THR A 43 -14.43 -10.84 9.40
C THR A 43 -13.28 -10.58 8.43
N ASN A 44 -12.33 -11.50 8.22
CA ASN A 44 -11.28 -11.39 7.19
C ASN A 44 -10.54 -10.01 7.14
N LEU A 45 -10.61 -9.21 8.21
CA LEU A 45 -10.12 -7.82 8.25
C LEU A 45 -8.59 -7.78 8.40
N GLU A 46 -7.99 -8.88 8.83
CA GLU A 46 -6.55 -9.00 9.11
C GLU A 46 -5.74 -9.34 7.86
N ARG A 47 -6.36 -9.93 6.82
CA ARG A 47 -5.64 -10.51 5.68
C ARG A 47 -5.27 -9.52 4.57
N ARG A 48 -5.55 -8.22 4.74
CA ARG A 48 -5.22 -7.19 3.74
C ARG A 48 -4.64 -5.88 4.28
N ARG A 49 -4.18 -5.84 5.53
CA ARG A 49 -3.29 -4.75 5.95
C ARG A 49 -1.86 -5.16 5.59
N GLY A 50 -1.46 -4.87 4.35
CA GLY A 50 -0.04 -4.87 3.98
C GLY A 50 0.76 -3.97 4.93
N PRO A 51 2.11 -4.02 4.95
CA PRO A 51 2.94 -3.20 5.82
C PRO A 51 2.41 -1.77 5.80
N GLY A 52 1.76 -1.36 6.89
CA GLY A 52 0.93 -0.17 6.92
C GLY A 52 1.78 0.96 6.38
N ARG A 53 1.32 1.62 5.30
CA ARG A 53 2.00 2.81 4.82
C ARG A 53 1.98 3.76 6.00
N ARG A 54 3.15 3.94 6.62
CA ARG A 54 3.31 4.84 7.74
C ARG A 54 2.79 6.18 7.23
N LEU A 55 1.71 6.65 7.84
CA LEU A 55 1.27 8.02 7.62
C LEU A 55 2.48 8.91 7.86
N THR A 56 2.66 9.92 7.02
CA THR A 56 3.72 10.90 7.27
C THR A 56 3.48 11.50 8.66
N ASP A 57 4.56 11.88 9.34
CA ASP A 57 4.45 12.40 10.71
C ASP A 57 3.45 13.57 10.81
N PHE A 58 3.30 14.34 9.73
CA PHE A 58 2.28 15.38 9.58
C PHE A 58 0.83 14.87 9.61
N VAL A 59 0.52 13.78 8.91
CA VAL A 59 -0.85 13.23 8.88
C VAL A 59 -1.16 12.55 10.21
N LYS A 60 -0.15 11.89 10.79
CA LYS A 60 -0.27 11.26 12.11
C LYS A 60 -0.52 12.30 13.21
N SER A 61 0.24 13.40 13.24
CA SER A 61 0.04 14.46 14.24
C SER A 61 -1.33 15.13 14.12
N ALA A 62 -1.82 15.33 12.88
CA ALA A 62 -3.15 15.86 12.64
C ALA A 62 -4.27 14.92 13.14
N GLU A 63 -4.13 13.59 12.98
CA GLU A 63 -5.08 12.60 13.49
C GLU A 63 -5.04 12.46 15.02
N GLU A 64 -3.85 12.59 15.62
CA GLU A 64 -3.63 12.51 17.07
C GLU A 64 -4.00 13.81 17.81
N GLY A 65 -4.43 14.85 17.07
CA GLY A 65 -4.86 16.13 17.64
C GLY A 65 -3.72 17.06 18.04
N GLU A 66 -2.49 16.74 17.65
CA GLU A 66 -1.36 17.63 17.81
C GLU A 66 -1.44 18.76 16.78
N MET A 67 -1.71 19.98 17.26
CA MET A 67 -1.81 21.16 16.41
C MET A 67 -0.52 21.98 16.47
N ASN A 68 0.10 22.20 15.31
CA ASN A 68 1.24 23.10 15.20
C ASN A 68 0.79 24.54 15.51
N ARG A 69 1.69 25.38 16.04
CA ARG A 69 1.43 26.80 16.35
C ARG A 69 0.85 27.56 15.16
N GLU A 70 1.34 27.28 13.96
CA GLU A 70 0.87 27.90 12.72
C GLU A 70 -0.59 27.53 12.41
N GLN A 71 -0.97 26.27 12.62
CA GLN A 71 -2.34 25.79 12.45
C GLN A 71 -3.28 26.43 13.48
N TYR A 72 -2.84 26.57 14.74
CA TYR A 72 -3.60 27.27 15.77
C TYR A 72 -3.86 28.73 15.39
N LEU A 73 -2.82 29.44 14.95
CA LEU A 73 -2.94 30.83 14.49
C LEU A 73 -3.86 30.95 13.28
N PHE A 74 -3.80 29.99 12.35
CA PHE A 74 -4.70 29.94 11.21
C PHE A 74 -6.16 29.77 11.63
N LEU A 75 -6.46 28.85 12.56
CA LEU A 75 -7.83 28.68 13.08
C LEU A 75 -8.34 29.93 13.79
N MET A 76 -7.50 30.60 14.58
CA MET A 76 -7.85 31.87 15.22
C MET A 76 -8.13 32.98 14.20
N ALA A 77 -7.35 33.05 13.13
CA ALA A 77 -7.56 34.01 12.06
C ALA A 77 -8.88 33.73 11.30
N ILE A 78 -9.21 32.47 11.04
CA ILE A 78 -10.48 32.06 10.44
C ILE A 78 -11.66 32.41 11.34
N ASP A 79 -11.57 32.13 12.64
CA ASP A 79 -12.63 32.45 13.61
C ASP A 79 -12.87 33.97 13.69
N ALA A 80 -11.79 34.75 13.76
CA ALA A 80 -11.86 36.21 13.72
C ALA A 80 -12.51 36.71 12.42
N PHE A 81 -12.10 36.17 11.26
CA PHE A 81 -12.69 36.53 9.97
C PHE A 81 -14.20 36.25 9.95
N LYS A 82 -14.63 35.09 10.43
CA LYS A 82 -16.04 34.69 10.48
C LYS A 82 -16.87 35.65 11.33
N ARG A 83 -16.36 36.02 12.52
CA ARG A 83 -17.05 36.95 13.44
C ARG A 83 -17.21 38.35 12.84
N VAL A 84 -16.13 38.90 12.28
CA VAL A 84 -16.14 40.27 11.71
C VAL A 84 -17.07 40.35 10.51
N ASN A 85 -17.03 39.33 9.63
CA ASN A 85 -17.80 39.33 8.39
C ASN A 85 -19.21 38.73 8.52
N ARG A 86 -19.58 38.22 9.71
CA ARG A 86 -20.82 37.46 9.96
C ARG A 86 -21.04 36.33 8.93
N LYS A 87 -19.95 35.68 8.53
CA LYS A 87 -19.96 34.56 7.57
C LYS A 87 -19.75 33.24 8.30
N THR A 88 -20.63 32.27 8.07
CA THR A 88 -20.48 30.91 8.62
C THR A 88 -19.44 30.11 7.84
N PHE A 89 -19.42 30.28 6.52
CA PHE A 89 -18.54 29.58 5.58
C PHE A 89 -17.77 30.61 4.73
N PRO A 90 -16.48 30.84 5.00
CA PRO A 90 -15.66 31.69 4.15
C PRO A 90 -15.46 31.05 2.77
N ALA A 91 -15.38 31.88 1.73
CA ALA A 91 -15.03 31.41 0.39
C ALA A 91 -13.53 31.07 0.31
N TRP A 92 -13.11 30.28 -0.68
CA TRP A 92 -11.69 30.01 -0.90
C TRP A 92 -10.87 31.28 -1.14
N THR A 93 -11.46 32.31 -1.74
CA THR A 93 -10.83 33.63 -1.86
C THR A 93 -10.57 34.29 -0.51
N ASP A 94 -11.52 34.18 0.43
CA ASP A 94 -11.37 34.71 1.79
C ASP A 94 -10.25 33.95 2.55
N VAL A 95 -10.19 32.62 2.37
CA VAL A 95 -9.13 31.78 2.97
C VAL A 95 -7.75 32.17 2.46
N LEU A 96 -7.61 32.39 1.14
CA LEU A 96 -6.34 32.84 0.55
C LEU A 96 -5.92 34.22 1.08
N GLU A 97 -6.87 35.12 1.31
CA GLU A 97 -6.58 36.43 1.91
C GLU A 97 -6.05 36.29 3.34
N ILE A 98 -6.64 35.39 4.14
CA ILE A 98 -6.21 35.13 5.52
C ILE A 98 -4.78 34.56 5.54
N ILE A 99 -4.49 33.59 4.68
CA ILE A 99 -3.15 32.99 4.54
C ILE A 99 -2.12 34.07 4.20
N ARG A 100 -2.44 34.94 3.22
CA ARG A 100 -1.58 36.07 2.85
C ARG A 100 -1.35 37.04 4.00
N LYS A 101 -2.37 37.33 4.82
CA LYS A 101 -2.22 38.19 6.02
C LYS A 101 -1.37 37.54 7.11
N LEU A 102 -1.29 36.22 7.16
CA LEU A 102 -0.42 35.47 8.07
C LEU A 102 1.05 35.40 7.58
N GLY A 103 1.32 35.83 6.34
CA GLY A 103 2.69 35.94 5.80
C GLY A 103 3.16 34.72 4.99
N TYR A 104 2.23 33.89 4.52
CA TYR A 104 2.50 32.75 3.62
C TYR A 104 2.12 33.08 2.18
#